data_AF-A0A1J3H577-F1
#
_entry.id   AF-A0A1J3H577-F1
#
_cell.length_a   1.000
_cell.length_b   1.000
_cell.length_c   1.000
_cell.angle_alpha   90.00
_cell.angle_beta   90.00
_cell.angle_gamma   90.00
#
_symmetry.space_group_name_H-M   'P 1'
#
loop_
_entity.id
_entity.type
_entity.pdbx_description
1 polymer ?
#
loop_
_entity_poly.entity_id
_entity_poly.type
_entity_poly.pdbx_seq_one_letter_code
_entity_poly.pdbx_strand_id
1 'polypeptide(L)'
;PMIAGISGPPGIGKTTIARALYNQLSCDFSLSYFMENVNGSSRSSLKIRFQEHLLSRILNQSGMKICHLDVRYERLRNQKVLIILDDVDHLDQLDALAGDVSRLGPGSRVIVISESQELLHQNGINYIYHVRFPSNEEALEIFCRYAFRESSPTNGFGKLSRRITELCGNLSLCLSVVGSSLRGKKKDEWENVMRRLESSVDDGYIQRALRVGYESLPDKYQILFLHIAVFFNKKDDDHVNAMLGGCNLDVRLGLRNLVNRSLIGLSTNGVITMHKLLEQTGREAIQRQELRTRHILINAHEICLILQSDTDAKAVAGISF
;
A
#
# COMPACT_ATOMS: atom_id res chain seq x y z
N PRO A 1 0.49 -20.30 20.52
CA PRO A 1 1.20 -19.11 19.96
C PRO A 1 0.74 -17.83 20.67
N MET A 2 1.57 -16.78 20.68
CA MET A 2 1.13 -15.44 21.10
C MET A 2 0.60 -14.69 19.87
N ILE A 3 -0.57 -14.08 20.00
CA ILE A 3 -1.17 -13.23 18.97
C ILE A 3 -1.15 -11.79 19.47
N ALA A 4 -0.65 -10.88 18.64
CA ALA A 4 -0.64 -9.45 18.92
C ALA A 4 -1.22 -8.67 17.73
N GLY A 5 -1.75 -7.49 18.01
CA GLY A 5 -2.34 -6.58 17.03
C GLY A 5 -1.52 -5.32 16.86
N ILE A 6 -1.47 -4.78 15.65
CA ILE A 6 -1.01 -3.42 15.36
C ILE A 6 -2.20 -2.66 14.76
N SER A 7 -2.61 -1.58 15.42
CA SER A 7 -3.74 -0.75 15.00
C SER A 7 -3.34 0.70 14.73
N GLY A 8 -4.21 1.43 14.03
CA GLY A 8 -4.03 2.86 13.80
C GLY A 8 -4.54 3.32 12.43
N PRO A 9 -4.55 4.65 12.19
CA PRO A 9 -5.14 5.24 11.00
C PRO A 9 -4.55 4.74 9.66
N PRO A 10 -5.27 4.85 8.55
CA PRO A 10 -4.74 4.57 7.22
C PRO A 10 -3.56 5.50 6.90
N GLY A 11 -2.50 4.98 6.28
CA GLY A 11 -1.32 5.76 5.90
C GLY A 11 -0.34 6.14 7.02
N ILE A 12 -0.59 5.70 8.27
CA ILE A 12 0.25 6.04 9.42
C ILE A 12 1.61 5.31 9.44
N GLY A 13 1.71 4.16 8.76
CA GLY A 13 2.94 3.36 8.68
C GLY A 13 2.91 1.99 9.39
N LYS A 14 1.72 1.43 9.67
CA LYS A 14 1.58 0.10 10.32
C LYS A 14 2.35 -1.00 9.58
N THR A 15 2.12 -1.14 8.27
CA THR A 15 2.81 -2.11 7.41
C THR A 15 4.33 -1.88 7.41
N THR A 16 4.77 -0.61 7.43
CA THR A 16 6.20 -0.26 7.49
C THR A 16 6.84 -0.73 8.80
N ILE A 17 6.17 -0.50 9.93
CA ILE A 17 6.62 -0.98 11.25
C ILE A 17 6.70 -2.51 11.27
N ALA A 18 5.65 -3.18 10.78
CA ALA A 18 5.61 -4.62 10.73
C ALA A 18 6.69 -5.22 9.82
N ARG A 19 6.99 -4.58 8.69
CA ARG A 19 8.06 -5.01 7.79
C ARG A 19 9.44 -4.84 8.42
N ALA A 20 9.67 -3.74 9.13
CA ALA A 20 10.90 -3.55 9.90
C ALA A 20 11.04 -4.65 10.97
N LEU A 21 9.96 -4.94 11.71
CA LEU A 21 9.92 -6.00 12.71
C LEU A 21 10.17 -7.38 12.11
N TYR A 22 9.55 -7.68 10.96
CA TYR A 22 9.76 -8.93 10.23
C TYR A 22 11.22 -9.12 9.83
N ASN A 23 11.84 -8.08 9.28
CA ASN A 23 13.23 -8.13 8.83
C ASN A 23 14.20 -8.34 10.01
N GLN A 24 13.88 -7.81 11.19
CA GLN A 24 14.69 -8.00 12.40
C GLN A 24 14.49 -9.39 13.02
N LEU A 25 13.24 -9.85 13.12
CA LEU A 25 12.92 -11.05 13.90
C LEU A 25 12.93 -12.35 13.07
N SER A 26 12.73 -12.30 11.76
CA SER A 26 12.48 -13.49 10.94
C SER A 26 13.55 -14.58 11.05
N CYS A 27 14.81 -14.20 11.29
CA CYS A 27 15.93 -15.12 11.48
C CYS A 27 15.86 -15.94 12.78
N ASP A 28 15.14 -15.45 13.80
CA ASP A 28 14.97 -16.13 15.10
C ASP A 28 13.86 -17.18 15.10
N PHE A 29 13.21 -17.38 13.95
CA PHE A 29 12.10 -18.31 13.76
C PHE A 29 12.45 -19.32 12.68
N SER A 30 12.07 -20.57 12.91
CA SER A 30 12.30 -21.66 11.96
C SER A 30 11.52 -21.46 10.65
N LEU A 31 10.37 -20.79 10.74
CA LEU A 31 9.54 -20.40 9.61
C LEU A 31 9.04 -18.98 9.84
N SER A 32 9.06 -18.17 8.79
CA SER A 32 8.51 -16.82 8.82
C SER A 32 7.68 -16.56 7.56
N TYR A 33 6.56 -15.87 7.74
CA TYR A 33 5.69 -15.51 6.63
C TYR A 33 5.04 -14.14 6.83
N PHE A 34 5.26 -13.25 5.87
CA PHE A 34 4.55 -11.97 5.76
C PHE A 34 3.46 -12.11 4.69
N MET A 35 2.21 -12.16 5.13
CA MET A 35 1.05 -12.15 4.25
C MET A 35 0.59 -10.71 4.05
N GLU A 36 1.01 -10.13 2.93
CA GLU A 36 0.62 -8.76 2.54
C GLU A 36 -0.81 -8.71 1.99
N ASN A 37 -1.53 -7.64 2.31
CA ASN A 37 -2.84 -7.25 1.73
C ASN A 37 -3.92 -8.34 1.83
N VAL A 38 -4.30 -8.71 3.06
CA VAL A 38 -5.36 -9.70 3.34
C VAL A 38 -6.75 -9.17 2.95
N ASN A 39 -6.95 -7.85 3.03
CA ASN A 39 -8.17 -7.14 2.62
C ASN A 39 -8.70 -7.58 1.24
N GLY A 40 -10.01 -7.88 1.21
CA GLY A 40 -10.76 -8.25 0.01
C GLY A 40 -10.59 -9.71 -0.42
N SER A 41 -9.81 -10.50 0.32
CA SER A 41 -9.67 -11.93 0.05
C SER A 41 -10.79 -12.74 0.72
N SER A 42 -11.35 -13.70 -0.01
CA SER A 42 -12.33 -14.64 0.55
C SER A 42 -11.71 -15.58 1.59
N ARG A 43 -12.54 -16.11 2.49
CA ARG A 43 -12.13 -17.09 3.53
C ARG A 43 -11.35 -18.28 2.94
N SER A 44 -11.83 -18.84 1.83
CA SER A 44 -11.20 -19.99 1.17
C SER A 44 -9.85 -19.60 0.55
N SER A 45 -9.79 -18.48 -0.17
CA SER A 45 -8.55 -18.02 -0.80
C SER A 45 -7.44 -17.70 0.22
N LEU A 46 -7.78 -17.09 1.35
CA LEU A 46 -6.81 -16.79 2.39
C LEU A 46 -6.24 -18.03 3.02
N LYS A 47 -7.12 -18.98 3.38
CA LYS A 47 -6.72 -20.24 3.95
C LYS A 47 -5.82 -21.02 2.99
N ILE A 48 -6.19 -21.13 1.72
CA ILE A 48 -5.37 -21.84 0.72
C ILE A 48 -3.99 -21.19 0.60
N ARG A 49 -3.91 -19.87 0.41
CA ARG A 49 -2.62 -19.14 0.33
C ARG A 49 -1.76 -19.34 1.57
N PHE A 50 -2.37 -19.29 2.75
CA PHE A 50 -1.69 -19.53 4.02
C PHE A 50 -1.09 -20.94 4.08
N GLN A 51 -1.91 -21.94 3.77
CA GLN A 51 -1.53 -23.35 3.83
C GLN A 51 -0.45 -23.69 2.79
N GLU A 52 -0.60 -23.24 1.56
CA GLU A 52 0.40 -23.42 0.49
C GLU A 52 1.75 -22.79 0.86
N HIS A 53 1.75 -21.59 1.43
CA HIS A 53 3.00 -20.95 1.84
C HIS A 53 3.70 -21.74 2.96
N LEU A 54 2.98 -22.11 4.02
CA LEU A 54 3.55 -22.89 5.12
C LEU A 54 4.09 -24.23 4.62
N LEU A 55 3.32 -24.93 3.78
CA LEU A 55 3.72 -26.23 3.23
C LEU A 55 4.93 -26.10 2.32
N SER A 56 4.98 -25.11 1.42
CA SER A 56 6.14 -24.90 0.53
C SER A 56 7.42 -24.64 1.32
N ARG A 57 7.37 -23.86 2.41
CA ARG A 57 8.54 -23.60 3.27
C ARG A 57 9.03 -24.86 3.99
N ILE A 58 8.12 -25.68 4.51
CA ILE A 58 8.45 -26.96 5.16
C ILE A 58 9.03 -27.96 4.15
N LEU A 59 8.46 -28.03 2.95
CA LEU A 59 8.90 -28.94 1.89
C LEU A 59 10.29 -28.56 1.37
N ASN A 60 10.54 -27.26 1.18
CA ASN A 60 11.84 -26.75 0.75
C ASN A 60 12.96 -26.99 1.78
N GLN A 61 12.64 -27.03 3.07
CA GLN A 61 13.61 -27.41 4.11
C GLN A 61 13.92 -28.93 4.12
N SER A 62 13.05 -29.77 3.54
CA SER A 62 13.14 -31.23 3.69
C SER A 62 13.47 -32.00 2.40
N GLY A 63 13.49 -31.36 1.22
CA GLY A 63 13.88 -32.00 -0.05
C GLY A 63 12.97 -33.16 -0.50
N MET A 64 11.75 -33.27 0.03
CA MET A 64 10.89 -34.46 -0.12
C MET A 64 9.94 -34.41 -1.32
N LYS A 65 9.71 -35.57 -1.95
CA LYS A 65 8.59 -35.83 -2.89
C LYS A 65 7.26 -36.04 -2.14
N ILE A 66 6.17 -35.67 -2.82
CA ILE A 66 4.85 -35.39 -2.24
C ILE A 66 4.10 -36.68 -1.87
N CYS A 67 4.09 -37.07 -0.59
CA CYS A 67 3.13 -38.06 -0.08
C CYS A 67 2.58 -37.63 1.29
N HIS A 68 1.27 -37.39 1.38
CA HIS A 68 0.44 -37.10 2.56
C HIS A 68 0.53 -35.70 3.22
N LEU A 69 -0.61 -35.01 3.29
CA LEU A 69 -0.77 -33.67 3.89
C LEU A 69 -0.83 -33.70 5.42
N ASP A 70 -1.42 -34.74 6.02
CA ASP A 70 -1.63 -34.81 7.48
C ASP A 70 -0.32 -34.87 8.29
N VAL A 71 0.65 -35.66 7.81
CA VAL A 71 1.99 -35.78 8.42
C VAL A 71 2.77 -34.45 8.37
N ARG A 72 2.43 -33.55 7.44
CA ARG A 72 3.09 -32.23 7.29
C ARG A 72 2.59 -31.21 8.30
N TYR A 73 1.31 -31.25 8.65
CA TYR A 73 0.74 -30.36 9.66
C TYR A 73 1.16 -30.74 11.07
N GLU A 74 1.44 -32.01 11.35
CA GLU A 74 2.02 -32.41 12.63
C GLU A 74 3.41 -31.81 12.86
N ARG A 75 4.19 -31.60 11.79
CA ARG A 75 5.51 -30.94 11.90
C ARG A 75 5.40 -29.46 12.29
N LEU A 76 4.34 -28.76 11.90
CA LEU A 76 4.11 -27.36 12.32
C LEU A 76 3.98 -27.23 13.84
N ARG A 77 3.51 -28.28 14.54
CA ARG A 77 3.36 -28.28 16.00
C ARG A 77 4.69 -28.21 16.75
N ASN A 78 5.80 -28.50 16.08
CA ASN A 78 7.14 -28.43 16.67
C ASN A 78 7.97 -27.25 16.15
N GLN A 79 7.41 -26.44 15.23
CA GLN A 79 8.13 -25.32 14.62
C GLN A 79 7.79 -24.01 15.33
N LYS A 80 8.82 -23.19 15.55
CA LYS A 80 8.66 -21.81 16.02
C LYS A 80 8.41 -20.93 14.79
N VAL A 81 7.18 -20.43 14.63
CA VAL A 81 6.73 -19.72 13.42
C VAL A 81 6.44 -18.25 13.73
N LEU A 82 6.90 -17.34 12.86
CA LEU A 82 6.51 -15.93 12.84
C LEU A 82 5.55 -15.68 11.68
N ILE A 83 4.38 -15.11 11.96
CA ILE A 83 3.39 -14.79 10.93
C ILE A 83 2.99 -13.33 11.08
N ILE A 84 2.98 -12.60 9.97
CA ILE A 84 2.40 -11.26 9.91
C ILE A 84 1.25 -11.28 8.91
N LEU A 85 0.07 -10.86 9.36
CA LEU A 85 -1.14 -10.72 8.55
C LEU A 85 -1.43 -9.23 8.38
N ASP A 86 -1.24 -8.71 7.17
CA ASP A 86 -1.35 -7.28 6.87
C ASP A 86 -2.72 -6.91 6.29
N ASP A 87 -3.22 -5.74 6.67
CA ASP A 87 -4.53 -5.21 6.26
C ASP A 87 -5.71 -6.19 6.47
N VAL A 88 -5.89 -6.68 7.70
CA VAL A 88 -7.08 -7.45 8.10
C VAL A 88 -8.25 -6.50 8.37
N ASP A 89 -9.38 -6.72 7.70
CA ASP A 89 -10.56 -5.85 7.72
C ASP A 89 -11.89 -6.56 8.03
N HIS A 90 -11.88 -7.91 8.11
CA HIS A 90 -13.05 -8.68 8.50
C HIS A 90 -12.73 -9.81 9.50
N LEU A 91 -13.67 -10.09 10.42
CA LEU A 91 -13.56 -11.17 11.42
C LEU A 91 -13.28 -12.53 10.77
N ASP A 92 -13.99 -12.78 9.66
CA ASP A 92 -13.93 -14.02 8.90
C ASP A 92 -12.53 -14.43 8.45
N GLN A 93 -11.62 -13.46 8.25
CA GLN A 93 -10.27 -13.69 7.77
C GLN A 93 -9.40 -14.34 8.85
N LEU A 94 -9.56 -13.92 10.11
CA LEU A 94 -8.85 -14.52 11.24
C LEU A 94 -9.46 -15.86 11.64
N ASP A 95 -10.79 -15.96 11.62
CA ASP A 95 -11.49 -17.23 11.86
C ASP A 95 -11.08 -18.31 10.85
N ALA A 96 -10.88 -17.94 9.59
CA ALA A 96 -10.41 -18.87 8.57
C ALA A 96 -9.04 -19.49 8.90
N LEU A 97 -8.20 -18.79 9.65
CA LEU A 97 -6.84 -19.18 10.01
C LEU A 97 -6.71 -19.70 11.45
N ALA A 98 -7.69 -19.47 12.32
CA ALA A 98 -7.64 -19.80 13.74
C ALA A 98 -7.30 -21.28 14.01
N GLY A 99 -7.91 -22.19 13.23
CA GLY A 99 -7.65 -23.63 13.33
C GLY A 99 -6.20 -24.01 13.01
N ASP A 100 -5.56 -23.32 12.04
CA ASP A 100 -4.17 -23.58 11.68
C ASP A 100 -3.20 -22.88 12.64
N VAL A 101 -3.54 -21.65 13.09
CA VAL A 101 -2.75 -20.89 14.08
C VAL A 101 -2.69 -21.62 15.42
N SER A 102 -3.80 -22.20 15.89
CA SER A 102 -3.82 -22.96 17.16
C SER A 102 -2.87 -24.18 17.17
N ARG A 103 -2.46 -24.67 15.99
CA ARG A 103 -1.57 -25.81 15.81
C ARG A 103 -0.08 -25.42 15.72
N LEU A 104 0.26 -24.14 15.79
CA LEU A 104 1.65 -23.68 15.73
C LEU A 104 2.43 -24.06 16.99
N GLY A 105 3.71 -24.38 16.82
CA GLY A 105 4.56 -24.83 17.93
C GLY A 105 4.87 -23.75 18.98
N PRO A 106 5.42 -24.16 20.13
CA PRO A 106 5.79 -23.26 21.22
C PRO A 106 6.71 -22.12 20.76
N GLY A 107 6.52 -20.93 21.34
CA GLY A 107 7.29 -19.73 20.97
C GLY A 107 6.85 -19.03 19.68
N SER A 108 5.89 -19.60 18.93
CA SER A 108 5.34 -18.97 17.72
C SER A 108 4.62 -17.66 18.01
N ARG A 109 4.72 -16.71 17.07
CA ARG A 109 4.15 -15.36 17.13
C ARG A 109 3.32 -15.07 15.88
N VAL A 110 2.13 -14.52 16.09
CA VAL A 110 1.27 -14.01 15.00
C VAL A 110 1.00 -12.53 15.26
N ILE A 111 1.25 -11.69 14.26
CA ILE A 111 1.02 -10.26 14.31
C ILE A 111 -0.06 -9.93 13.29
N VAL A 112 -1.14 -9.33 13.75
CA VAL A 112 -2.26 -8.93 12.92
C VAL A 112 -2.26 -7.41 12.80
N ILE A 113 -2.28 -6.90 11.58
CA ILE A 113 -2.34 -5.47 11.31
C ILE A 113 -3.76 -5.14 10.84
N SER A 114 -4.38 -4.18 11.50
CA SER A 114 -5.70 -3.69 11.11
C SER A 114 -5.78 -2.19 11.30
N GLU A 115 -6.70 -1.54 10.61
CA GLU A 115 -7.08 -0.17 10.94
C GLU A 115 -8.03 -0.10 12.13
N SER A 116 -8.87 -1.13 12.31
CA SER A 116 -9.87 -1.17 13.36
C SER A 116 -9.33 -1.87 14.61
N GLN A 117 -9.17 -1.10 15.67
CA GLN A 117 -8.83 -1.66 16.99
C GLN A 117 -9.98 -2.52 17.54
N GLU A 118 -11.23 -2.15 17.25
CA GLU A 118 -12.42 -2.92 17.64
C GLU A 118 -12.43 -4.30 17.00
N LEU A 119 -12.05 -4.39 15.72
CA LEU A 119 -11.94 -5.67 15.02
C LEU A 119 -10.93 -6.60 15.71
N LEU A 120 -9.77 -6.08 16.11
CA LEU A 120 -8.76 -6.87 16.83
C LEU A 120 -9.29 -7.40 18.17
N HIS A 121 -10.00 -6.55 18.92
CA HIS A 121 -10.64 -6.95 20.19
C HIS A 121 -11.73 -8.00 20.00
N GLN A 122 -12.57 -7.86 18.96
CA GLN A 122 -13.61 -8.85 18.63
C GLN A 122 -13.04 -10.22 18.29
N ASN A 123 -11.78 -10.29 17.82
CA ASN A 123 -11.05 -11.55 17.60
C ASN A 123 -10.27 -12.05 18.83
N GLY A 124 -10.52 -11.46 20.01
CA GLY A 124 -9.85 -11.83 21.26
C GLY A 124 -8.36 -11.47 21.31
N ILE A 125 -7.89 -10.54 20.46
CA ILE A 125 -6.50 -10.08 20.46
C ILE A 125 -6.33 -8.99 21.52
N ASN A 126 -5.82 -9.37 22.68
CA ASN A 126 -5.68 -8.46 23.82
C ASN A 126 -4.40 -7.60 23.78
N TYR A 127 -3.35 -8.07 23.10
CA TYR A 127 -2.06 -7.37 23.01
C TYR A 127 -2.03 -6.47 21.77
N ILE A 128 -2.49 -5.22 21.90
CA ILE A 128 -2.58 -4.30 20.76
C ILE A 128 -1.60 -3.14 20.93
N TYR A 129 -0.73 -2.95 19.93
CA TYR A 129 0.07 -1.75 19.77
C TYR A 129 -0.64 -0.76 18.85
N HIS A 130 -1.16 0.33 19.42
CA HIS A 130 -1.76 1.40 18.64
C HIS A 130 -0.68 2.38 18.16
N VAL A 131 -0.46 2.42 16.84
CA VAL A 131 0.51 3.32 16.20
C VAL A 131 0.02 4.76 16.34
N ARG A 132 0.82 5.58 17.02
CA ARG A 132 0.57 7.01 17.18
C ARG A 132 1.16 7.78 16.01
N PHE A 133 0.66 9.00 15.80
CA PHE A 133 1.32 9.94 14.89
C PHE A 133 2.73 10.24 15.38
N PRO A 134 3.69 10.39 14.46
CA PRO A 134 5.04 10.83 14.81
C PRO A 134 5.00 12.22 15.46
N SER A 135 5.98 12.50 16.32
CA SER A 135 6.20 13.87 16.82
C SER A 135 6.50 14.82 15.66
N ASN A 136 6.46 16.13 15.90
CA ASN A 136 6.79 17.11 14.86
C ASN A 136 8.23 16.95 14.36
N GLU A 137 9.15 16.59 15.26
CA GLU A 137 10.55 16.30 14.95
C GLU A 137 10.69 15.02 14.12
N GLU A 138 10.02 13.93 14.52
CA GLU A 138 10.00 12.67 13.77
C GLU A 138 9.35 12.83 12.40
N ALA A 139 8.26 13.59 12.31
CA ALA A 139 7.57 13.89 11.06
C ALA A 139 8.46 14.70 10.11
N LEU A 140 9.17 15.70 10.64
CA LEU A 140 10.15 16.46 9.88
C LEU A 140 11.30 15.57 9.40
N GLU A 141 11.79 14.66 10.24
CA GLU A 141 12.83 13.71 9.86
C GLU A 141 12.35 12.78 8.74
N ILE A 142 11.15 12.21 8.87
CA ILE A 142 10.53 11.38 7.82
C ILE A 142 10.47 12.18 6.52
N PHE A 143 9.93 13.40 6.55
CA PHE A 143 9.85 14.26 5.38
C PHE A 143 11.24 14.51 4.76
N CYS A 144 12.25 14.85 5.58
CA CYS A 144 13.61 15.10 5.11
C CYS A 144 14.26 13.86 4.48
N ARG A 145 13.99 12.67 5.01
CA ARG A 145 14.49 11.41 4.42
C ARG A 145 13.94 11.21 3.00
N TYR A 146 12.70 11.62 2.73
CA TYR A 146 12.14 11.56 1.39
C TYR A 146 12.58 12.72 0.48
N ALA A 147 12.66 13.94 1.00
CA ALA A 147 13.00 15.13 0.22
C ALA A 147 14.51 15.28 -0.08
N PHE A 148 15.36 15.02 0.91
CA PHE A 148 16.80 15.28 0.86
C PHE A 148 17.66 14.01 0.93
N ARG A 149 17.08 12.87 1.34
CA ARG A 149 17.83 11.65 1.73
C ARG A 149 18.71 11.84 2.97
N GLU A 150 18.37 12.84 3.77
CA GLU A 150 19.04 13.20 5.03
C GLU A 150 18.00 13.26 6.16
N SER A 151 18.45 13.23 7.41
CA SER A 151 17.55 13.35 8.58
C SER A 151 17.12 14.79 8.87
N SER A 152 17.73 15.77 8.20
CA SER A 152 17.49 17.19 8.42
C SER A 152 17.41 17.94 7.08
N PRO A 153 16.81 19.14 7.07
CA PRO A 153 16.68 19.91 5.84
C PRO A 153 18.02 20.55 5.45
N THR A 154 18.32 20.55 4.15
CA THR A 154 19.47 21.28 3.60
C THR A 154 19.35 22.79 3.86
N ASN A 155 20.49 23.49 3.93
CA ASN A 155 20.52 24.92 4.23
C ASN A 155 19.58 25.73 3.31
N GLY A 156 18.80 26.64 3.91
CA GLY A 156 17.80 27.45 3.20
C GLY A 156 16.40 26.82 3.05
N PHE A 157 16.23 25.52 3.32
CA PHE A 157 14.94 24.81 3.22
C PHE A 157 14.25 24.56 4.57
N GLY A 158 14.89 24.90 5.70
CA GLY A 158 14.37 24.56 7.03
C GLY A 158 12.96 25.10 7.33
N LYS A 159 12.68 26.37 7.00
CA LYS A 159 11.34 26.96 7.22
C LYS A 159 10.27 26.29 6.35
N LEU A 160 10.56 26.08 5.05
CA LEU A 160 9.66 25.42 4.11
C LEU A 160 9.37 23.97 4.53
N SER A 161 10.40 23.23 4.94
CA SER A 161 10.27 21.83 5.34
C SER A 161 9.35 21.66 6.54
N ARG A 162 9.51 22.50 7.57
CA ARG A 162 8.61 22.50 8.73
C ARG A 162 7.17 22.83 8.34
N ARG A 163 6.99 23.89 7.55
CA ARG A 163 5.66 24.33 7.13
C ARG A 163 4.92 23.26 6.32
N ILE A 164 5.61 22.61 5.38
CA ILE A 164 5.03 21.53 4.59
C ILE A 164 4.71 20.31 5.46
N THR A 165 5.57 19.99 6.43
CA THR A 165 5.34 18.90 7.39
C THR A 165 4.05 19.14 8.20
N GLU A 166 3.85 20.37 8.70
CA GLU A 166 2.62 20.79 9.39
C GLU A 166 1.38 20.62 8.50
N LEU A 167 1.45 21.05 7.23
CA LEU A 167 0.34 20.92 6.27
C LEU A 167 0.02 19.46 5.92
N CYS A 168 0.97 18.53 6.09
CA CYS A 168 0.76 17.09 5.92
C CYS A 168 0.14 16.41 7.16
N GLY A 169 -0.08 17.13 8.26
CA GLY A 169 -0.74 16.62 9.46
C GLY A 169 -0.02 15.45 10.12
N ASN A 170 1.31 15.38 9.98
CA ASN A 170 2.18 14.30 10.46
C ASN A 170 1.81 12.89 9.94
N LEU A 171 0.98 12.78 8.90
CA LEU A 171 0.64 11.49 8.32
C LEU A 171 1.81 10.97 7.46
N SER A 172 2.43 9.87 7.86
CA SER A 172 3.61 9.28 7.21
C SER A 172 3.48 9.15 5.68
N LEU A 173 2.32 8.72 5.19
CA LEU A 173 2.05 8.64 3.75
C LEU A 173 2.17 10.01 3.07
N CYS A 174 1.48 11.04 3.58
CA CYS A 174 1.54 12.40 3.05
C CYS A 174 2.96 12.94 3.06
N LEU A 175 3.69 12.79 4.18
CA LEU A 175 5.07 13.22 4.31
C LEU A 175 5.98 12.57 3.26
N SER A 176 5.80 11.26 3.02
CA SER A 176 6.60 10.52 2.04
C SER A 176 6.31 10.93 0.59
N VAL A 177 5.03 11.15 0.25
CA VAL A 177 4.58 11.52 -1.09
C VAL A 177 4.99 12.95 -1.43
N VAL A 178 4.71 13.90 -0.53
CA VAL A 178 5.09 15.30 -0.76
C VAL A 178 6.61 15.46 -0.72
N GLY A 179 7.29 14.87 0.26
CA GLY A 179 8.75 14.93 0.34
C GLY A 179 9.44 14.38 -0.91
N SER A 180 9.03 13.20 -1.39
CA SER A 180 9.61 12.62 -2.61
C SER A 180 9.30 13.41 -3.88
N SER A 181 8.13 14.06 -3.97
CA SER A 181 7.75 14.95 -5.08
C SER A 181 8.65 16.19 -5.20
N LEU A 182 9.20 16.62 -4.07
CA LEU A 182 10.04 17.81 -3.92
C LEU A 182 11.55 17.53 -4.03
N ARG A 183 11.93 16.25 -4.14
CA ARG A 183 13.33 15.83 -4.21
C ARG A 183 14.03 16.42 -5.44
N GLY A 184 15.15 17.10 -5.21
CA GLY A 184 15.96 17.72 -6.26
C GLY A 184 15.33 18.97 -6.90
N LYS A 185 14.22 19.47 -6.36
CA LYS A 185 13.52 20.67 -6.83
C LYS A 185 14.13 21.94 -6.29
N LYS A 186 14.02 23.03 -7.06
CA LYS A 186 14.50 24.35 -6.64
C LYS A 186 13.53 24.98 -5.62
N LYS A 187 14.00 25.98 -4.89
CA LYS A 187 13.25 26.61 -3.80
C LYS A 187 11.93 27.26 -4.25
N ASP A 188 11.91 27.87 -5.43
CA ASP A 188 10.72 28.43 -6.06
C ASP A 188 9.64 27.36 -6.36
N GLU A 189 10.06 26.17 -6.78
CA GLU A 189 9.16 25.03 -6.96
C GLU A 189 8.57 24.54 -5.63
N TRP A 190 9.38 24.54 -4.56
CA TRP A 190 8.91 24.24 -3.20
C TRP A 190 7.87 25.26 -2.71
N GLU A 191 8.11 26.55 -2.94
CA GLU A 191 7.18 27.62 -2.58
C GLU A 191 5.86 27.53 -3.36
N ASN A 192 5.89 27.04 -4.60
CA ASN A 192 4.67 26.75 -5.37
C ASN A 192 3.88 25.58 -4.74
N VAL A 193 4.55 24.47 -4.42
CA VAL A 193 3.92 23.34 -3.74
C VAL A 193 3.32 23.74 -2.40
N MET A 194 4.04 24.53 -1.60
CA MET A 194 3.53 25.06 -0.33
C MET A 194 2.24 25.88 -0.53
N ARG A 195 2.23 26.81 -1.50
CA ARG A 195 1.02 27.59 -1.83
C ARG A 195 -0.16 26.71 -2.22
N ARG A 196 0.08 25.63 -2.97
CA ARG A 196 -0.97 24.66 -3.35
C ARG A 196 -1.51 23.90 -2.15
N LEU A 197 -0.63 23.48 -1.22
CA LEU A 197 -1.01 22.84 0.03
C LEU A 197 -1.76 23.79 0.98
N GLU A 198 -1.55 25.10 0.87
CA GLU A 198 -2.30 26.11 1.62
C GLU A 198 -3.63 26.48 0.93
N SER A 199 -3.70 26.33 -0.39
CA SER A 199 -4.89 26.69 -1.18
C SER A 199 -6.05 25.69 -1.02
N SER A 200 -7.26 26.25 -1.04
CA SER A 200 -8.59 25.60 -0.88
C SER A 200 -8.93 25.09 0.53
N VAL A 201 -10.19 25.35 0.93
CA VAL A 201 -10.79 24.92 2.21
C VAL A 201 -11.61 23.62 2.03
N ASP A 202 -11.94 23.27 0.78
CA ASP A 202 -12.93 22.23 0.48
C ASP A 202 -12.33 20.81 0.37
N ASP A 203 -11.06 20.69 0.00
CA ASP A 203 -10.35 19.39 -0.05
C ASP A 203 -9.60 19.15 1.27
N GLY A 204 -9.93 18.06 1.98
CA GLY A 204 -9.22 17.67 3.20
C GLY A 204 -7.71 17.58 2.99
N TYR A 205 -6.91 17.96 4.01
CA TYR A 205 -5.44 18.10 3.88
C TYR A 205 -4.74 16.85 3.31
N ILE A 206 -5.24 15.65 3.61
CA ILE A 206 -4.74 14.38 3.07
C ILE A 206 -4.86 14.36 1.55
N GLN A 207 -6.05 14.66 0.99
CA GLN A 207 -6.26 14.63 -0.45
C GLN A 207 -5.41 15.68 -1.17
N ARG A 208 -5.24 16.86 -0.57
CA ARG A 208 -4.36 17.90 -1.13
C ARG A 208 -2.90 17.44 -1.18
N ALA A 209 -2.39 16.85 -0.08
CA ALA A 209 -1.03 16.35 -0.02
C ALA A 209 -0.75 15.22 -1.03
N LEU A 210 -1.67 14.26 -1.15
CA LEU A 210 -1.54 13.16 -2.11
C LEU A 210 -1.67 13.63 -3.57
N ARG A 211 -2.55 14.62 -3.83
CA ARG A 211 -2.70 15.22 -5.15
C ARG A 211 -1.42 15.93 -5.61
N VAL A 212 -0.71 16.62 -4.71
CA VAL A 212 0.60 17.20 -5.04
C VAL A 212 1.56 16.14 -5.58
N GLY A 213 1.59 14.96 -4.98
CA GLY A 213 2.37 13.83 -5.47
C GLY A 213 1.98 13.40 -6.87
N TYR A 214 0.68 13.19 -7.11
CA TYR A 214 0.15 12.84 -8.43
C TYR A 214 0.45 13.89 -9.50
N GLU A 215 0.12 15.17 -9.27
CA GLU A 215 0.28 16.27 -10.23
C GLU A 215 1.76 16.62 -10.50
N SER A 216 2.68 16.15 -9.66
CA SER A 216 4.12 16.31 -9.88
C SER A 216 4.70 15.32 -10.90
N LEU A 217 3.91 14.33 -11.34
CA LEU A 217 4.30 13.37 -12.37
C LEU A 217 4.24 14.00 -13.76
N PRO A 218 5.11 13.58 -14.68
CA PRO A 218 4.91 13.80 -16.12
C PRO A 218 3.56 13.22 -16.57
N ASP A 219 2.86 13.89 -17.48
CA ASP A 219 1.51 13.54 -17.94
C ASP A 219 1.35 12.06 -18.32
N LYS A 220 2.31 11.49 -19.05
CA LYS A 220 2.30 10.07 -19.43
C LYS A 220 2.26 9.11 -18.22
N TYR A 221 2.88 9.48 -17.10
CA TYR A 221 2.87 8.66 -15.88
C TYR A 221 1.70 8.98 -14.95
N GLN A 222 1.06 10.14 -15.12
CA GLN A 222 -0.26 10.39 -14.51
C GLN A 222 -1.28 9.40 -15.06
N ILE A 223 -1.30 9.17 -16.39
CA ILE A 223 -2.17 8.17 -17.02
C ILE A 223 -1.91 6.77 -16.43
N LEU A 224 -0.64 6.37 -16.30
CA LEU A 224 -0.27 5.09 -15.67
C LEU A 224 -0.79 4.99 -14.22
N PHE A 225 -0.64 6.06 -13.43
CA PHE A 225 -1.15 6.11 -12.06
C PHE A 225 -2.66 5.88 -12.01
N LEU A 226 -3.43 6.52 -12.90
CA LEU A 226 -4.88 6.36 -12.99
C LEU A 226 -5.28 4.93 -13.40
N HIS A 227 -4.57 4.33 -14.37
CA HIS A 227 -4.80 2.93 -14.73
C HIS A 227 -4.54 1.98 -13.56
N ILE A 228 -3.50 2.22 -12.76
CA ILE A 228 -3.23 1.41 -11.57
C ILE A 228 -4.33 1.59 -10.53
N ALA A 229 -4.75 2.83 -10.26
CA ALA A 229 -5.80 3.11 -9.29
C ALA A 229 -7.13 2.41 -9.65
N VAL A 230 -7.46 2.29 -10.94
CA VAL A 230 -8.74 1.71 -11.36
C VAL A 230 -8.65 0.21 -11.61
N PHE A 231 -7.62 -0.27 -12.32
CA PHE A 231 -7.58 -1.62 -12.87
C PHE A 231 -6.47 -2.50 -12.32
N PHE A 232 -5.31 -1.89 -12.02
CA PHE A 232 -4.07 -2.66 -11.80
C PHE A 232 -3.52 -2.64 -10.37
N ASN A 233 -4.27 -2.12 -9.40
CA ASN A 233 -3.91 -2.30 -7.99
C ASN A 233 -3.90 -3.80 -7.65
N LYS A 234 -2.86 -4.27 -6.96
CA LYS A 234 -2.63 -5.69 -6.60
C LYS A 234 -2.41 -6.61 -7.80
N LYS A 235 -2.00 -6.09 -8.96
CA LYS A 235 -1.61 -6.88 -10.14
C LYS A 235 -0.11 -7.01 -10.27
N ASP A 236 0.31 -8.05 -10.98
CA ASP A 236 1.69 -8.33 -11.32
C ASP A 236 2.24 -7.31 -12.32
N ASP A 237 3.48 -6.84 -12.14
CA ASP A 237 4.07 -5.78 -12.97
C ASP A 237 4.34 -6.22 -14.41
N ASP A 238 4.69 -7.49 -14.64
CA ASP A 238 4.82 -8.04 -15.99
C ASP A 238 3.46 -8.10 -16.69
N HIS A 239 2.38 -8.41 -15.97
CA HIS A 239 1.02 -8.33 -16.51
C HIS A 239 0.64 -6.89 -16.91
N VAL A 240 0.91 -5.91 -16.06
CA VAL A 240 0.64 -4.49 -16.39
C VAL A 240 1.47 -4.03 -17.58
N ASN A 241 2.75 -4.43 -17.64
CA ASN A 241 3.63 -4.12 -18.76
C ASN A 241 3.15 -4.78 -20.07
N ALA A 242 2.60 -6.00 -20.01
CA ALA A 242 2.01 -6.65 -21.19
C ALA A 242 0.74 -5.93 -21.67
N MET A 243 -0.12 -5.50 -20.74
CA MET A 243 -1.40 -4.84 -21.08
C MET A 243 -1.22 -3.41 -21.60
N LEU A 244 -0.24 -2.66 -21.06
CA LEU A 244 -0.03 -1.24 -21.40
C LEU A 244 1.18 -0.99 -22.32
N GLY A 245 1.98 -2.01 -22.62
CA GLY A 245 3.21 -1.88 -23.42
C GLY A 245 2.99 -1.44 -24.86
N GLY A 246 1.80 -1.62 -25.42
CA GLY A 246 1.43 -1.11 -26.74
C GLY A 246 1.16 0.40 -26.78
N CYS A 247 0.97 1.05 -25.64
CA CYS A 247 0.46 2.41 -25.53
C CYS A 247 1.55 3.49 -25.51
N ASN A 248 2.59 3.43 -26.36
CA ASN A 248 3.72 4.40 -26.40
C ASN A 248 4.21 4.88 -25.00
N LEU A 249 4.10 4.00 -24.01
CA LEU A 249 4.29 4.28 -22.60
C LEU A 249 5.36 3.32 -22.13
N ASP A 250 6.48 3.85 -21.66
CA ASP A 250 7.48 3.05 -20.97
C ASP A 250 6.94 2.70 -19.57
N VAL A 251 6.21 1.58 -19.49
CA VAL A 251 5.54 1.12 -18.27
C VAL A 251 6.56 0.82 -17.18
N ARG A 252 7.68 0.17 -17.50
CA ARG A 252 8.72 -0.16 -16.51
C ARG A 252 9.34 1.09 -15.91
N LEU A 253 9.68 2.08 -16.74
CA LEU A 253 10.17 3.38 -16.25
C LEU A 253 9.09 4.14 -15.48
N GLY A 254 7.83 4.06 -15.92
CA GLY A 254 6.68 4.63 -15.22
C GLY A 254 6.50 4.07 -13.83
N LEU A 255 6.46 2.74 -13.68
CA LEU A 255 6.36 2.05 -12.39
C LEU A 255 7.52 2.44 -11.47
N ARG A 256 8.76 2.47 -11.98
CA ARG A 256 9.91 2.92 -11.20
C ARG A 256 9.77 4.37 -10.73
N ASN A 257 9.24 5.27 -11.56
CA ASN A 257 8.98 6.65 -11.17
C ASN A 257 7.90 6.76 -10.08
N LEU A 258 6.82 5.98 -10.18
CA LEU A 258 5.76 5.94 -9.17
C LEU A 258 6.29 5.42 -7.83
N VAL A 259 7.12 4.37 -7.83
CA VAL A 259 7.79 3.86 -6.62
C VAL A 259 8.70 4.92 -6.00
N ASN A 260 9.52 5.59 -6.82
CA ASN A 260 10.43 6.64 -6.34
C ASN A 260 9.71 7.83 -5.70
N ARG A 261 8.44 8.05 -6.04
CA ARG A 261 7.56 9.10 -5.51
C ARG A 261 6.61 8.61 -4.41
N SER A 262 6.81 7.38 -3.91
CA SER A 262 5.96 6.78 -2.88
C SER A 262 4.47 6.70 -3.25
N LEU A 263 4.15 6.67 -4.56
CA LEU A 263 2.79 6.60 -5.07
C LEU A 263 2.30 5.15 -5.24
N ILE A 264 3.23 4.21 -5.35
CA ILE A 264 2.98 2.76 -5.32
C ILE A 264 4.13 2.06 -4.59
N GLY A 265 3.89 0.86 -4.11
CA GLY A 265 4.90 -0.11 -3.73
C GLY A 265 5.02 -1.23 -4.78
N LEU A 266 6.18 -1.89 -4.78
CA LEU A 266 6.39 -3.16 -5.46
C LEU A 266 6.83 -4.17 -4.41
N SER A 267 6.11 -5.29 -4.32
CA SER A 267 6.53 -6.42 -3.49
C SER A 267 7.75 -7.12 -4.10
N THR A 268 8.39 -8.00 -3.34
CA THR A 268 9.51 -8.83 -3.82
C THR A 268 9.13 -9.73 -4.99
N ASN A 269 7.84 -9.98 -5.19
CA ASN A 269 7.32 -10.90 -6.19
C ASN A 269 6.72 -10.14 -7.39
N GLY A 270 7.03 -8.86 -7.59
CA GLY A 270 6.54 -8.07 -8.73
C GLY A 270 5.12 -7.51 -8.58
N VAL A 271 4.40 -7.85 -7.50
CA VAL A 271 3.02 -7.34 -7.30
C VAL A 271 3.04 -5.86 -6.94
N ILE A 272 2.29 -5.06 -7.70
CA ILE A 272 2.05 -3.63 -7.49
C ILE A 272 1.06 -3.43 -6.35
N THR A 273 1.38 -2.51 -5.44
CA THR A 273 0.48 -2.11 -4.35
C THR A 273 0.27 -0.60 -4.36
N MET A 274 -0.98 -0.16 -4.43
CA MET A 274 -1.36 1.24 -4.28
C MET A 274 -2.16 1.40 -2.99
N HIS A 275 -1.72 2.31 -2.12
CA HIS A 275 -2.41 2.58 -0.86
C HIS A 275 -3.81 3.13 -1.15
N LYS A 276 -4.83 2.70 -0.42
CA LYS A 276 -6.23 3.07 -0.67
C LYS A 276 -6.51 4.58 -0.76
N LEU A 277 -5.78 5.39 0.02
CA LEU A 277 -5.89 6.85 -0.06
C LEU A 277 -5.42 7.40 -1.41
N LEU A 278 -4.36 6.81 -1.99
CA LEU A 278 -3.86 7.16 -3.32
C LEU A 278 -4.78 6.63 -4.42
N GLU A 279 -5.35 5.44 -4.24
CA GLU A 279 -6.39 4.91 -5.12
C GLU A 279 -7.59 5.87 -5.19
N GLN A 280 -8.06 6.35 -4.03
CA GLN A 280 -9.11 7.34 -3.94
C GLN A 280 -8.72 8.66 -4.62
N THR A 281 -7.50 9.16 -4.40
CA THR A 281 -6.99 10.34 -5.10
C THR A 281 -7.03 10.17 -6.62
N GLY A 282 -6.69 8.98 -7.14
CA GLY A 282 -6.78 8.67 -8.58
C GLY A 282 -8.21 8.67 -9.10
N ARG A 283 -9.16 8.05 -8.38
CA ARG A 283 -10.58 8.04 -8.76
C ARG A 283 -11.17 9.44 -8.77
N GLU A 284 -10.85 10.26 -7.78
CA GLU A 284 -11.28 11.67 -7.75
C GLU A 284 -10.63 12.50 -8.87
N ALA A 285 -9.38 12.23 -9.22
CA ALA A 285 -8.71 12.91 -10.34
C ALA A 285 -9.42 12.62 -11.66
N ILE A 286 -9.87 11.38 -11.90
CA ILE A 286 -10.70 11.02 -13.07
C ILE A 286 -12.02 11.81 -13.04
N GLN A 287 -12.69 11.88 -11.90
CA GLN A 287 -13.96 12.60 -11.77
C GLN A 287 -13.83 14.12 -11.98
N ARG A 288 -12.66 14.71 -11.74
CA ARG A 288 -12.39 16.13 -12.02
C ARG A 288 -12.09 16.41 -13.50
N GLN A 289 -11.76 15.39 -14.31
CA GLN A 289 -11.58 15.56 -15.75
C GLN A 289 -12.92 15.80 -16.44
N GLU A 290 -12.92 16.58 -17.52
CA GLU A 290 -14.10 16.74 -18.37
C GLU A 290 -14.47 15.40 -19.01
N LEU A 291 -15.76 15.04 -19.02
CA LEU A 291 -16.25 13.76 -19.54
C LEU A 291 -15.75 13.43 -20.95
N ARG A 292 -15.59 14.46 -21.80
CA ARG A 292 -15.16 14.31 -23.20
C ARG A 292 -13.68 14.02 -23.38
N THR A 293 -12.85 14.35 -22.38
CA THR A 293 -11.40 14.16 -22.41
C THR A 293 -10.94 13.02 -21.50
N ARG A 294 -11.88 12.37 -20.80
CA ARG A 294 -11.58 11.24 -19.91
C ARG A 294 -11.09 10.04 -20.69
N HIS A 295 -9.93 9.55 -20.28
CA HIS A 295 -9.37 8.29 -20.77
C HIS A 295 -9.94 7.07 -20.07
N ILE A 296 -10.49 7.22 -18.85
CA ILE A 296 -11.05 6.11 -18.08
C ILE A 296 -12.45 6.49 -17.62
N LEU A 297 -13.42 5.60 -17.87
CA LEU A 297 -14.79 5.73 -17.39
C LEU A 297 -15.01 4.76 -16.22
N ILE A 298 -15.52 5.27 -15.10
CA ILE A 298 -15.70 4.49 -13.86
C ILE A 298 -17.13 4.55 -13.31
N ASN A 299 -18.06 5.17 -14.03
CA ASN A 299 -19.45 5.37 -13.62
C ASN A 299 -20.40 4.84 -14.69
N ALA A 300 -21.33 3.96 -14.29
CA ALA A 300 -22.29 3.32 -15.19
C ALA A 300 -23.13 4.33 -16.01
N HIS A 301 -23.55 5.44 -15.41
CA HIS A 301 -24.31 6.47 -16.10
C HIS A 301 -23.46 7.18 -17.17
N GLU A 302 -22.20 7.50 -16.87
CA GLU A 302 -21.27 8.11 -17.83
C GLU A 302 -20.96 7.18 -19.00
N ILE A 303 -20.79 5.89 -18.70
CA ILE A 303 -20.59 4.84 -19.72
C ILE A 303 -21.80 4.79 -20.65
N CYS A 304 -23.02 4.73 -20.09
CA CYS A 304 -24.25 4.75 -20.90
C CYS A 304 -24.37 6.02 -21.75
N LEU A 305 -24.09 7.20 -21.19
CA LEU A 305 -24.14 8.47 -21.94
C LEU A 305 -23.17 8.49 -23.13
N ILE A 306 -21.92 8.03 -22.93
CA ILE A 306 -20.92 8.01 -23.99
C ILE A 306 -21.24 6.95 -25.05
N LEU A 307 -21.79 5.80 -24.66
CA LEU A 307 -22.20 4.76 -25.61
C LEU A 307 -23.48 5.13 -26.39
N GLN A 308 -24.36 5.95 -25.81
CA GLN A 308 -25.60 6.40 -26.46
C GLN A 308 -25.41 7.63 -27.34
N SER A 309 -24.42 8.46 -27.04
CA SER A 309 -24.07 9.60 -27.89
C SER A 309 -23.15 9.11 -29.00
N ASP A 310 -23.56 9.26 -30.26
CA ASP A 310 -22.84 8.85 -31.49
C ASP A 310 -21.57 9.72 -31.75
N THR A 311 -20.89 10.08 -30.67
CA THR A 311 -19.76 11.00 -30.62
C THR A 311 -18.48 10.18 -30.65
N ASP A 312 -17.51 10.59 -31.46
CA ASP A 312 -16.18 10.01 -31.58
C ASP A 312 -15.55 9.70 -30.20
N ALA A 313 -15.74 8.47 -29.71
CA ALA A 313 -15.20 7.92 -28.46
C ALA A 313 -13.67 7.70 -28.53
N LYS A 314 -12.96 8.47 -29.38
CA LYS A 314 -11.55 8.30 -29.74
C LYS A 314 -10.59 8.46 -28.55
N ALA A 315 -11.04 9.03 -27.43
CA ALA A 315 -10.22 9.29 -26.25
C ALA A 315 -10.33 8.23 -25.13
N VAL A 316 -11.32 7.33 -25.16
CA VAL A 316 -11.55 6.36 -24.08
C VAL A 316 -10.59 5.18 -24.21
N ALA A 317 -9.74 4.99 -23.20
CA ALA A 317 -8.76 3.92 -23.11
C ALA A 317 -9.17 2.78 -22.16
N GLY A 318 -10.15 2.99 -21.28
CA GLY A 318 -10.62 1.97 -20.35
C GLY A 318 -11.98 2.25 -19.72
N ILE A 319 -12.72 1.18 -19.42
CA ILE A 319 -14.03 1.22 -18.77
C ILE A 319 -14.01 0.27 -17.56
N SER A 320 -14.38 0.78 -16.38
CA SER A 320 -14.55 0.01 -15.14
C SER A 320 -16.02 0.04 -14.74
N PHE A 321 -16.63 -1.12 -14.56
CA PHE A 321 -18.00 -1.31 -14.10
C PHE A 321 -18.04 -2.06 -12.77
#